data_AF-A0AAJ6LYT7-F1
#
_entry.id   AF-A0AAJ6LYT7-F1
#
_cell.length_a   1.000
_cell.length_b   1.000
_cell.length_c   1.000
_cell.angle_alpha   90.00
_cell.angle_beta   90.00
_cell.angle_gamma   90.00
#
_symmetry.space_group_name_H-M   'P 1'
#
loop_
_entity.id
_entity.type
_entity.pdbx_description
1 polymer ?
#
loop_
_entity_poly.entity_id
_entity_poly.type
_entity_poly.pdbx_seq_one_letter_code
_entity_poly.pdbx_strand_id
1 'polypeptide(L)'
;MLTTLLQQIRNRRQQLGLQIQDMPLRTGLTRQQYGKIEKDGNPRLNTLDLIAEGLDASMVLVPKDQLKLIEKILAGAPVYFEDDRPVDNYPENPWDDLP
;
A
#
# COMPACT_ATOMS: atom_id res chain seq x y z
N MET A 1 8.97 12.64 -5.25
CA MET A 1 9.74 12.02 -4.14
C MET A 1 8.76 11.33 -3.23
N LEU A 2 9.14 10.19 -2.65
CA LEU A 2 8.33 9.50 -1.65
C LEU A 2 7.85 10.49 -0.61
N THR A 3 6.54 10.62 -0.50
CA THR A 3 5.91 11.30 0.62
C THR A 3 6.33 10.57 1.89
N THR A 4 6.62 11.33 2.95
CA THR A 4 6.99 10.74 4.24
C THR A 4 5.87 9.82 4.73
N LEU A 5 6.18 8.86 5.61
CA LEU A 5 5.15 7.97 6.20
C LEU A 5 3.97 8.78 6.77
N LEU A 6 4.27 9.92 7.40
CA LEU A 6 3.28 10.86 7.92
C LEU A 6 2.32 11.39 6.84
N GLN A 7 2.86 11.77 5.68
CA GLN A 7 2.06 12.20 4.54
C GLN A 7 1.27 11.05 3.94
N GLN A 8 1.82 9.83 3.89
CA GLN A 8 1.09 8.65 3.42
C GLN A 8 -0.13 8.36 4.30
N ILE A 9 0.05 8.37 5.63
CA ILE A 9 -1.03 8.23 6.63
C ILE A 9 -2.12 9.29 6.40
N ARG A 10 -1.72 10.57 6.28
CA ARG A 10 -2.67 11.67 6.05
C ARG A 10 -3.42 11.51 4.73
N ASN A 11 -2.72 11.21 3.65
CA ASN A 11 -3.33 11.06 2.32
C ASN A 11 -4.30 9.88 2.29
N ARG A 12 -3.93 8.73 2.89
CA ARG A 12 -4.82 7.57 2.98
C ARG A 12 -6.08 7.88 3.79
N ARG A 13 -5.94 8.56 4.93
CA ARG A 13 -7.10 9.02 5.73
C ARG A 13 -8.04 9.89 4.88
N GLN A 14 -7.50 10.84 4.13
CA GLN A 14 -8.28 11.71 3.25
C GLN A 14 -8.95 10.96 2.09
N GLN A 15 -8.26 9.99 1.48
CA GLN A 15 -8.81 9.14 0.43
C GLN A 15 -10.01 8.31 0.91
N LEU A 16 -10.00 7.89 2.17
CA LEU A 16 -11.12 7.19 2.81
C LEU A 16 -12.25 8.13 3.27
N GLY A 17 -12.10 9.45 3.07
CA GLY A 17 -13.08 10.45 3.52
C GLY A 17 -13.17 10.60 5.04
N LEU A 18 -12.18 10.09 5.79
CA LEU A 18 -12.19 10.07 7.25
C LEU A 18 -11.67 11.39 7.82
N GLN A 19 -12.33 11.89 8.87
CA GLN A 19 -11.85 12.98 9.68
C GLN A 19 -10.99 12.46 10.84
N ILE A 20 -10.14 13.33 11.42
CA ILE A 20 -9.30 12.97 12.57
C ILE A 20 -10.14 12.46 13.75
N GLN A 21 -11.37 12.94 13.90
CA GLN A 21 -12.29 12.54 14.97
C GLN A 21 -12.83 11.11 14.83
N ASP A 22 -12.74 10.50 13.64
CA ASP A 22 -13.22 9.14 13.38
C ASP A 22 -12.16 8.09 13.76
N MET A 23 -10.89 8.50 13.78
CA MET A 23 -9.74 7.61 13.98
C MET A 23 -9.68 6.93 15.36
N PRO A 24 -10.13 7.54 16.47
CA PRO A 24 -10.12 6.88 17.77
C PRO A 24 -10.88 5.56 17.80
N LEU A 25 -12.06 5.50 17.16
CA LEU A 25 -12.87 4.29 17.11
C LEU A 25 -12.25 3.20 16.24
N ARG A 26 -11.44 3.58 15.25
CA ARG A 26 -10.78 2.67 14.30
C ARG A 26 -9.44 2.14 14.81
N THR A 27 -8.72 2.94 15.59
CA THR A 27 -7.33 2.65 16.00
C THR A 27 -7.19 2.29 17.47
N GLY A 28 -8.22 2.56 18.29
CA GLY A 28 -8.14 2.46 19.75
C GLY A 28 -7.29 3.56 20.40
N LEU A 29 -6.77 4.52 19.63
CA LEU A 29 -5.98 5.65 20.13
C LEU A 29 -6.89 6.82 20.54
N THR A 30 -6.46 7.63 21.50
CA THR A 30 -7.19 8.88 21.77
C THR A 30 -7.02 9.89 20.62
N ARG A 31 -7.98 10.79 20.44
CA ARG A 31 -7.92 11.86 19.41
C ARG A 31 -6.65 12.71 19.53
N GLN A 32 -6.23 13.02 20.75
CA GLN A 32 -5.02 13.80 21.01
C GLN A 32 -3.76 13.03 20.61
N GLN A 33 -3.68 11.73 20.93
CA GLN A 33 -2.55 10.87 20.53
C GLN A 33 -2.46 10.78 19.01
N TYR A 34 -3.57 10.48 18.34
CA TYR A 34 -3.59 10.38 16.88
C TYR A 34 -3.20 11.72 16.23
N GLY A 35 -3.82 12.83 16.67
CA GLY A 35 -3.52 14.16 16.14
C GLY A 35 -2.07 14.60 16.37
N LYS A 36 -1.49 14.28 17.54
CA LYS A 36 -0.07 14.54 17.82
C LYS A 36 0.83 13.73 16.90
N ILE A 37 0.51 12.47 16.63
CA ILE A 37 1.28 11.63 15.70
C ILE A 37 1.19 12.20 14.28
N GLU A 38 -0.01 12.60 13.83
CA GLU A 38 -0.20 13.18 12.49
C GLU A 38 0.50 14.56 12.33
N LYS A 39 0.86 15.23 13.43
CA LYS A 39 1.54 16.54 13.43
C LYS A 39 3.05 16.45 13.67
N ASP A 40 3.46 15.76 14.72
CA ASP A 40 4.83 15.80 15.27
C ASP A 40 5.65 14.54 14.92
N GLY A 41 5.01 13.44 14.51
CA GLY A 41 5.70 12.27 13.94
C GLY A 41 6.74 11.60 14.86
N ASN A 42 6.30 11.02 15.99
CA ASN A 42 7.14 10.12 16.79
C ASN A 42 6.34 9.02 17.53
N PRO A 43 5.58 8.16 16.81
CA PRO A 43 4.86 7.04 17.41
C PRO A 43 5.78 5.85 17.71
N ARG A 44 5.35 4.98 18.63
CA ARG A 44 5.93 3.64 18.77
C ARG A 44 5.55 2.78 17.55
N LEU A 45 6.33 1.74 17.26
CA LEU A 45 6.04 0.82 16.14
C LEU A 45 4.63 0.21 16.24
N ASN A 46 4.25 -0.36 17.38
CA ASN A 46 2.88 -0.91 17.56
C ASN A 46 1.78 0.14 17.33
N THR A 47 2.07 1.42 17.59
CA THR A 47 1.12 2.50 17.32
C THR A 47 0.98 2.77 15.83
N LEU A 48 2.06 2.63 15.05
CA LEU A 48 1.99 2.68 13.59
C LEU A 48 1.17 1.53 13.02
N ASP A 49 1.30 0.32 13.57
CA ASP A 49 0.48 -0.84 13.15
C ASP A 49 -1.01 -0.56 13.38
N LEU A 50 -1.39 -0.07 14.57
CA LEU A 50 -2.77 0.31 14.87
C LEU A 50 -3.31 1.39 13.94
N ILE A 51 -2.48 2.36 13.55
CA ILE A 51 -2.85 3.41 12.61
C ILE A 51 -3.06 2.84 11.21
N ALA A 52 -2.17 1.96 10.75
CA ALA A 52 -2.29 1.30 9.45
C ALA A 52 -3.57 0.48 9.38
N GLU A 53 -3.83 -0.35 10.41
CA GLU A 53 -5.05 -1.15 10.54
C GLU A 53 -6.31 -0.28 10.48
N GLY A 54 -6.35 0.80 11.26
CA GLY A 54 -7.48 1.74 11.26
C GLY A 54 -7.67 2.53 9.95
N LEU A 55 -6.69 2.48 9.04
CA LEU A 55 -6.70 3.10 7.71
C LEU A 55 -6.88 2.07 6.58
N ASP A 56 -7.34 0.86 6.92
CA ASP A 56 -7.51 -0.25 5.97
C ASP A 56 -6.24 -0.43 5.12
N ALA A 57 -5.10 -0.50 5.81
CA ALA A 57 -3.76 -0.57 5.24
C ALA A 57 -2.86 -1.47 6.12
N SER A 58 -1.73 -1.89 5.55
CA SER A 58 -0.72 -2.67 6.28
C SER A 58 0.66 -2.04 6.12
N MET A 59 1.48 -2.11 7.17
CA MET A 59 2.88 -1.68 7.11
C MET A 59 3.75 -2.84 6.64
N VAL A 60 4.58 -2.59 5.63
CA VAL A 60 5.50 -3.58 5.07
C VAL A 60 6.89 -3.00 4.92
N LEU A 61 7.90 -3.82 5.18
CA LEU A 61 9.28 -3.49 4.84
C LEU A 61 9.51 -3.82 3.37
N VAL A 62 9.96 -2.82 2.62
CA VAL A 62 10.20 -2.91 1.19
C VAL A 62 11.71 -2.80 0.93
N PRO A 63 12.33 -3.80 0.27
CA PRO A 63 13.70 -3.68 -0.22
C PRO A 63 13.85 -2.48 -1.18
N LYS A 64 14.95 -1.71 -1.07
CA LYS A 64 15.13 -0.45 -1.81
C LYS A 64 15.11 -0.64 -3.33
N ASP A 65 15.60 -1.77 -3.81
CA ASP A 65 15.61 -2.20 -5.20
C ASP A 65 14.19 -2.47 -5.75
N GLN A 66 13.25 -2.89 -4.88
CA GLN A 66 11.86 -3.17 -5.25
C GLN A 66 10.95 -1.94 -5.14
N LEU A 67 11.43 -0.84 -4.55
CA LEU A 67 10.62 0.34 -4.22
C LEU A 67 9.92 0.96 -5.44
N LYS A 68 10.64 1.08 -6.58
CA LYS A 68 10.08 1.63 -7.82
C LYS A 68 8.94 0.78 -8.40
N LEU A 69 9.00 -0.53 -8.23
CA LEU A 69 7.95 -1.44 -8.68
C LEU A 69 6.68 -1.22 -7.86
N ILE A 70 6.82 -1.17 -6.54
CA ILE A 70 5.70 -0.93 -5.62
C ILE A 70 5.07 0.45 -5.86
N GLU A 71 5.87 1.49 -6.10
CA GLU A 71 5.36 2.82 -6.47
C GLU A 71 4.45 2.77 -7.71
N LYS A 72 4.82 2.00 -8.74
CA LYS A 72 3.99 1.84 -9.95
C LYS A 72 2.67 1.14 -9.64
N ILE A 73 2.72 0.06 -8.86
CA ILE A 73 1.52 -0.69 -8.44
C ILE A 73 0.56 0.22 -7.67
N LEU A 74 1.07 0.97 -6.69
CA LEU A 74 0.26 1.88 -5.86
C LEU A 74 -0.29 3.08 -6.64
N ALA A 75 0.39 3.50 -7.72
CA ALA A 75 -0.12 4.53 -8.63
C ALA A 75 -1.20 4.01 -9.60
N GLY A 76 -1.53 2.72 -9.55
CA GLY A 76 -2.47 2.08 -10.48
C GLY A 76 -1.90 1.89 -11.89
N ALA A 77 -0.58 1.98 -12.06
CA ALA A 77 0.05 1.72 -13.34
C ALA A 77 0.06 0.20 -13.61
N PRO A 78 -0.14 -0.23 -14.87
CA PRO A 78 -0.02 -1.64 -15.22
C PRO A 78 1.42 -2.09 -14.96
N VAL A 79 1.55 -3.13 -14.14
CA VAL A 79 2.80 -3.86 -13.97
C VAL A 79 2.69 -5.11 -14.81
N TYR A 80 3.54 -5.18 -15.83
CA TYR A 80 3.72 -6.39 -16.61
C TYR A 80 4.84 -7.18 -15.93
N PHE A 81 4.51 -8.32 -15.34
CA PHE A 81 5.53 -9.29 -14.96
C PHE A 81 6.04 -9.90 -16.28
N GLU A 82 7.36 -10.08 -16.45
CA GLU A 82 7.91 -10.61 -17.71
C GLU A 82 7.39 -12.02 -18.06
N ASP A 83 6.84 -12.73 -17.07
CA ASP A 83 6.14 -14.01 -17.18
C ASP A 83 4.63 -13.90 -17.50
N ASP A 84 4.02 -12.70 -17.43
CA ASP A 84 2.63 -12.45 -17.85
C ASP A 84 2.53 -12.20 -19.37
N ARG A 85 3.41 -12.82 -20.16
CA ARG A 85 3.06 -13.04 -21.56
C ARG A 85 1.85 -13.98 -21.55
N PRO A 86 0.70 -13.62 -22.16
CA PRO A 86 -0.33 -14.62 -22.40
C PRO A 86 0.35 -15.82 -23.05
N VAL A 87 0.04 -17.02 -22.57
CA VAL A 87 0.55 -18.30 -23.11
C VAL A 87 -0.11 -18.58 -24.48
N ASP A 88 -0.21 -17.56 -25.33
CA ASP A 88 -0.77 -17.60 -26.67
C ASP A 88 0.33 -17.51 -27.72
N ASN A 89 1.57 -17.80 -27.34
CA ASN A 89 2.66 -17.99 -28.28
C ASN A 89 3.47 -19.24 -27.92
N TYR A 90 2.77 -20.37 -27.81
CA TYR A 90 3.40 -21.62 -28.25
C TYR A 90 3.59 -21.48 -29.78
N PRO A 91 4.81 -21.57 -30.33
CA PRO A 91 4.94 -21.92 -31.73
C PRO A 91 4.15 -23.22 -31.93
N GLU A 92 3.29 -23.24 -32.96
CA GLU A 92 2.38 -24.34 -33.36
C GLU A 92 2.67 -25.65 -32.63
N ASN A 93 1.73 -26.09 -31.79
CA ASN A 93 1.84 -27.35 -31.06
C ASN A 93 2.09 -28.48 -32.09
N PRO A 94 3.27 -29.11 -32.12
CA PRO A 94 3.65 -30.05 -33.18
C PRO A 94 2.81 -31.34 -33.23
N TRP A 95 1.84 -31.44 -32.33
CA TRP A 95 0.95 -32.58 -32.12
C TRP A 95 -0.49 -32.30 -32.53
N ASP A 96 -0.81 -31.10 -33.03
CA ASP A 96 -2.18 -30.74 -33.47
C ASP A 96 -2.63 -31.48 -34.74
N ASP A 97 -1.69 -32.08 -35.49
CA ASP A 97 -1.95 -32.85 -36.71
C ASP A 97 -1.92 -34.38 -36.51
N LEU A 98 -1.97 -34.88 -35.28
CA LEU A 98 -2.08 -36.33 -35.06
C LEU A 98 -3.52 -36.83 -35.31
N PRO A 99 -3.71 -37.86 -36.15
CA PRO A 99 -5.03 -38.40 -36.50
C PRO A 99 -5.72 -39.17 -35.36
#